data_AF-A0A7S4EXD0-F1
#
_entry.id   AF-A0A7S4EXD0-F1
#
_cell.length_a   1.000
_cell.length_b   1.000
_cell.length_c   1.000
_cell.angle_alpha   90.00
_cell.angle_beta   90.00
_cell.angle_gamma   90.00
#
_symmetry.space_group_name_H-M   'P 1'
#
loop_
_entity.id
_entity.type
_entity.pdbx_description
1 polymer ?
#
loop_
_entity_poly.entity_id
_entity_poly.type
_entity_poly.pdbx_seq_one_letter_code
_entity_poly.pdbx_strand_id
1 'polypeptide(L)'
;RFYASIEKHVARHAPGAVGGALDERLRTLFKLPASERLKHTFRCWYSRKKHKHVRGILYLFTGHICFSGTFFNKQMVRVVPLALVVSIERKSGSWGLGR
;
A
#
# COMPACT_ATOMS: atom_id res chain seq x y z
N ARG A 1 3.36 -9.98 10.92
CA ARG A 1 2.69 -10.41 9.67
C ARG A 1 1.66 -9.36 9.27
N PHE A 2 1.74 -8.87 8.03
CA PHE A 2 0.79 -7.92 7.46
C PHE A 2 0.04 -8.60 6.33
N TYR A 3 -1.24 -8.29 6.17
CA TYR A 3 -2.04 -8.80 5.07
C TYR A 3 -2.56 -7.63 4.25
N ALA A 4 -2.29 -7.66 2.95
CA ALA A 4 -2.87 -6.75 1.98
C ALA A 4 -3.55 -7.59 0.89
N SER A 5 -4.81 -7.29 0.58
CA SER A 5 -5.51 -7.86 -0.57
C SER A 5 -5.52 -6.83 -1.68
N ILE A 6 -4.75 -7.09 -2.74
CA ILE A 6 -4.69 -6.22 -3.92
C ILE A 6 -5.87 -6.57 -4.83
N GLU A 7 -6.70 -5.57 -5.17
CA GLU A 7 -7.87 -5.77 -6.01
C GLU A 7 -7.41 -6.20 -7.42
N LYS A 8 -7.94 -7.33 -7.95
CA LYS A 8 -7.54 -7.91 -9.25
C LYS A 8 -7.81 -6.99 -10.45
N HIS A 9 -8.70 -6.02 -10.29
CA HIS A 9 -9.05 -5.02 -11.30
C HIS A 9 -8.51 -3.64 -10.92
N VAL A 10 -7.19 -3.53 -10.72
CA VAL A 10 -6.55 -2.22 -10.71
C VAL A 10 -6.00 -2.00 -12.11
N ALA A 11 -6.69 -1.14 -12.86
CA ALA A 11 -6.13 -0.54 -14.06
C ALA A 11 -4.69 -0.16 -13.74
N ARG A 12 -3.75 -0.70 -14.51
CA ARG A 12 -2.36 -0.27 -14.50
C ARG A 12 -2.40 1.25 -14.67
N HIS A 13 -2.25 2.02 -13.60
CA HIS A 13 -1.84 3.40 -13.80
C HIS A 13 -0.47 3.29 -14.46
N ALA A 14 -0.40 3.80 -15.68
CA ALA A 14 0.79 3.72 -16.51
C ALA A 14 2.00 4.16 -15.67
N PRO A 15 3.10 3.40 -15.67
CA PRO A 15 4.37 3.87 -15.11
C PRO A 15 4.78 5.09 -15.94
N GLY A 16 4.49 6.30 -15.43
CA GLY A 16 4.79 7.53 -16.16
C GLY A 16 4.01 8.78 -15.74
N ALA A 17 2.91 8.68 -14.99
CA ALA A 17 2.08 9.85 -14.66
C ALA A 17 1.93 10.14 -13.16
N VAL A 18 2.87 9.70 -12.32
CA VAL A 18 3.03 10.32 -11.00
C VAL A 18 3.77 11.63 -11.25
N GLY A 19 3.04 12.71 -11.51
CA GLY A 19 3.65 14.04 -11.61
C GLY A 19 4.50 14.30 -10.36
N GLY A 20 5.67 14.93 -10.52
CA GLY A 20 6.65 15.09 -9.42
C GLY A 20 6.06 15.68 -8.13
N ALA A 21 5.02 16.51 -8.25
CA ALA A 21 4.30 17.06 -7.11
C ALA A 21 3.55 16.01 -6.26
N LEU A 22 2.99 14.95 -6.88
CA LEU A 22 2.33 13.87 -6.15
C LEU A 22 3.36 13.00 -5.42
N ASP A 23 4.47 12.69 -6.08
CA ASP A 23 5.57 11.91 -5.49
C ASP A 23 6.15 12.62 -4.25
N GLU A 24 6.38 13.94 -4.33
CA GLU A 24 6.86 14.76 -3.20
C GLU A 24 5.88 14.78 -2.02
N ARG A 25 4.57 14.96 -2.30
CA ARG A 25 3.53 14.94 -1.27
C ARG A 25 3.46 13.57 -0.59
N LEU A 26 3.60 12.49 -1.34
CA LEU A 26 3.59 11.13 -0.77
C LEU A 26 4.86 10.85 0.03
N ARG A 27 6.04 11.28 -0.43
CA ARG A 27 7.28 11.21 0.37
C ARG A 27 7.14 11.98 1.68
N THR A 28 6.56 13.17 1.66
CA THR A 28 6.26 13.94 2.87
C THR A 28 5.26 13.21 3.78
N LEU A 29 4.15 12.70 3.24
CA LEU A 29 3.13 11.96 3.99
C LEU A 29 3.72 10.75 4.73
N PHE A 30 4.56 9.99 4.05
CA PHE A 30 5.18 8.77 4.56
C PHE A 30 6.51 9.02 5.28
N LYS A 31 6.95 10.28 5.37
CA LYS A 31 8.25 10.68 5.96
C LYS A 31 9.43 9.90 5.35
N LEU A 32 9.42 9.76 4.03
CA LEU A 32 10.43 9.02 3.28
C LEU A 32 11.65 9.90 2.96
N PRO A 33 12.85 9.30 2.78
CA PRO A 33 14.01 10.02 2.28
C PRO A 33 13.78 10.61 0.88
N ALA A 34 14.48 11.70 0.56
CA ALA A 34 14.38 12.34 -0.76
C ALA A 34 14.84 11.47 -1.94
N SER A 35 15.64 10.43 -1.66
CA SER A 35 16.09 9.43 -2.64
C SER A 35 14.98 8.46 -3.06
N GLU A 36 13.88 8.38 -2.33
CA GLU A 36 12.77 7.50 -2.68
C GLU A 36 12.09 7.90 -3.99
N ARG A 37 11.63 6.90 -4.74
CA ARG A 37 10.89 7.07 -6.00
C ARG A 37 9.69 6.15 -6.03
N LEU A 38 8.49 6.70 -6.23
CA LEU A 38 7.29 5.88 -6.37
C LEU A 38 7.36 5.04 -7.66
N LYS A 39 7.16 3.73 -7.53
CA LYS A 39 7.16 2.79 -8.66
C LYS A 39 5.75 2.39 -9.05
N HIS A 40 4.95 1.97 -8.06
CA HIS A 40 3.61 1.45 -8.31
C HIS A 40 2.62 1.83 -7.22
N THR A 41 1.35 1.82 -7.59
CA THR A 41 0.24 2.15 -6.71
C THR A 41 -0.86 1.12 -6.92
N PHE A 42 -1.39 0.56 -5.83
CA PHE A 42 -2.40 -0.50 -5.87
C PHE A 42 -3.55 -0.18 -4.93
N ARG A 43 -4.81 -0.29 -5.41
CA ARG A 43 -5.96 -0.33 -4.49
C ARG A 43 -5.92 -1.63 -3.71
N CYS A 44 -6.08 -1.54 -2.40
CA CYS A 44 -6.04 -2.71 -1.55
C CYS A 44 -6.86 -2.56 -0.28
N TRP A 45 -7.10 -3.70 0.36
CA TRP A 45 -7.57 -3.78 1.74
C TRP A 45 -6.40 -4.17 2.63
N TYR A 46 -6.10 -3.33 3.62
CA TYR A 46 -5.09 -3.58 4.64
C TYR A 46 -5.71 -4.21 5.88
N SER A 47 -5.04 -5.21 6.44
CA SER A 47 -5.43 -5.81 7.71
C SER A 47 -4.23 -6.23 8.55
N ARG A 48 -4.25 -5.84 9.83
CA ARG A 48 -3.27 -6.28 10.83
C ARG A 48 -3.75 -7.51 11.63
N LYS A 49 -5.07 -7.74 11.68
CA LYS A 49 -5.74 -8.86 12.37
C LYS A 49 -6.94 -9.29 11.52
N LYS A 50 -7.22 -10.60 11.42
CA LYS A 50 -8.21 -11.24 10.54
C LYS A 50 -9.58 -10.53 10.35
N HIS A 51 -10.03 -9.71 11.30
CA HIS A 51 -11.38 -9.11 11.30
C HIS A 51 -11.42 -7.60 11.11
N LYS A 52 -10.28 -6.91 10.93
CA LYS A 52 -10.26 -5.46 10.70
C LYS A 52 -9.63 -5.17 9.34
N HIS A 53 -10.47 -4.73 8.40
CA HIS A 53 -10.07 -4.38 7.04
C HIS A 53 -10.20 -2.88 6.84
N VAL A 54 -9.16 -2.26 6.33
CA VAL A 54 -9.11 -0.82 6.00
C VAL A 54 -8.91 -0.71 4.50
N ARG A 55 -9.85 -0.08 3.80
CA ARG A 55 -9.69 0.20 2.38
C ARG A 55 -8.68 1.33 2.20
N GLY A 56 -7.81 1.20 1.21
CA GLY A 56 -6.83 2.25 0.92
C GLY A 56 -5.99 1.93 -0.32
N ILE A 57 -4.84 2.58 -0.35
CA ILE A 57 -3.88 2.50 -1.44
C ILE A 57 -2.54 2.05 -0.88
N LEU A 58 -1.95 1.04 -1.50
CA LEU A 58 -0.58 0.61 -1.28
C LEU A 58 0.33 1.29 -2.31
N TYR A 59 1.40 1.90 -1.84
CA TYR A 59 2.41 2.58 -2.63
C TYR A 59 3.70 1.80 -2.52
N LEU A 60 4.23 1.34 -3.64
CA LEU A 60 5.52 0.70 -3.72
C LEU A 60 6.55 1.73 -4.14
N PHE A 61 7.38 2.11 -3.18
CA PHE A 61 8.56 2.95 -3.35
C PHE A 61 9.80 2.08 -3.60
N THR A 62 10.94 2.69 -3.96
CA THR A 62 12.18 1.95 -4.27
C THR A 62 12.71 1.15 -3.08
N GLY A 63 12.62 1.67 -1.86
CA GLY A 63 13.09 1.03 -0.64
C GLY A 63 12.00 0.78 0.39
N HIS A 64 10.75 1.19 0.14
CA HIS A 64 9.65 1.10 1.09
C HIS A 64 8.35 0.61 0.47
N ILE A 65 7.56 -0.13 1.25
CA ILE A 65 6.14 -0.37 0.99
C ILE A 65 5.35 0.51 1.95
N CYS A 66 4.50 1.37 1.39
CA CYS A 66 3.67 2.29 2.15
C CYS A 66 2.18 2.00 1.92
N PHE A 67 1.34 2.34 2.88
CA PHE A 67 -0.11 2.26 2.77
C PHE A 67 -0.76 3.49 3.37
N SER A 68 -1.75 4.05 2.68
CA SER A 68 -2.65 5.08 3.20
C SER A 68 -4.10 4.65 3.01
N GLY A 69 -4.89 4.73 4.08
CA GLY A 69 -6.33 4.51 4.06
C GLY A 69 -7.03 5.32 5.15
N THR A 70 -8.34 5.17 5.26
CA THR A 70 -9.13 5.87 6.29
C THR A 70 -9.83 4.84 7.17
N PHE A 71 -9.68 4.99 8.48
CA PHE A 71 -10.31 4.10 9.47
C PHE A 71 -10.91 4.95 10.59
N PHE A 72 -12.22 4.83 10.82
CA PHE A 72 -12.98 5.68 11.77
C PHE A 72 -12.69 7.18 11.59
N ASN A 73 -12.80 7.68 10.37
CA ASN A 73 -12.53 9.09 10.00
C ASN A 73 -11.12 9.59 10.33
N LYS A 74 -10.18 8.69 10.65
CA LYS A 74 -8.77 9.01 10.87
C LYS A 74 -7.93 8.44 9.73
N GLN A 75 -6.96 9.22 9.28
CA GLN A 75 -5.99 8.75 8.29
C GLN A 75 -5.11 7.67 8.93
N MET A 76 -5.04 6.51 8.29
CA MET A 76 -4.14 5.43 8.65
C MET A 76 -2.99 5.40 7.65
N VAL A 77 -1.79 5.64 8.15
CA VAL A 77 -0.54 5.52 7.39
C VAL A 77 0.29 4.36 7.92
N ARG A 78 0.88 3.57 7.02
CA ARG A 78 1.86 2.52 7.33
C ARG A 78 3.04 2.63 6.38
N VAL A 79 4.24 2.39 6.91
CA VAL A 79 5.50 2.41 6.19
C VAL A 79 6.30 1.19 6.64
N VAL A 80 6.78 0.41 5.68
CA VAL A 80 7.60 -0.79 5.92
C VAL A 80 8.82 -0.72 5.01
N PRO A 81 10.03 -0.58 5.56
CA PRO A 81 11.26 -0.70 4.78
C PRO A 81 11.36 -2.09 4.16
N LEU A 82 11.70 -2.15 2.87
CA LEU A 82 11.87 -3.41 2.14
C LEU A 82 12.98 -4.27 2.77
N ALA A 83 14.01 -3.65 3.34
CA ALA A 83 15.09 -4.35 4.05
C ALA A 83 14.60 -5.15 5.28
N LEU A 84 13.42 -4.82 5.84
CA LEU A 84 12.83 -5.56 6.97
C LEU A 84 11.81 -6.62 6.51
N VAL A 85 11.57 -6.75 5.20
CA VAL A 85 10.64 -7.74 4.66
C VAL A 85 11.35 -9.08 4.53
N VAL A 86 10.98 -10.01 5.40
CA VAL A 86 11.56 -11.37 5.43
C VAL A 86 10.83 -12.38 4.54
N SER A 87 9.56 -12.15 4.24
CA SER A 87 8.75 -13.03 3.40
C SER A 87 7.55 -12.31 2.79
N ILE A 88 7.18 -12.72 1.58
CA ILE A 88 5.97 -12.28 0.88
C ILE A 88 5.26 -13.52 0.38
N GLU A 89 4.00 -13.69 0.80
CA GLU A 89 3.18 -14.84 0.41
C GLU A 89 1.94 -14.37 -0.36
N ARG A 90 1.68 -15.02 -1.50
CA ARG A 90 0.40 -14.86 -2.21
C ARG A 90 -0.59 -15.87 -1.64
N LYS A 91 -1.64 -15.40 -0.98
CA LYS A 91 -2.76 -16.28 -0.63
C LYS A 91 -3.60 -16.58 -1.87
N SER A 92 -3.57 -17.83 -2.33
CA SER A 92 -4.54 -18.38 -3.28
C SER A 92 -5.81 -18.77 -2.51
N GLY A 93 -6.76 -17.85 -2.38
CA GLY A 93 -8.05 -18.16 -1.77
C GLY A 93 -8.99 -16.96 -1.72
N SER A 94 -10.29 -17.23 -1.84
CA SER A 94 -11.31 -16.27 -1.41
C SER A 94 -11.03 -15.98 0.05
N TRP A 95 -10.76 -14.71 0.40
CA TRP A 95 -10.98 -14.29 1.78
C TRP A 95 -12.39 -14.73 2.13
N GLY A 96 -12.62 -15.31 3.31
CA GLY A 96 -13.93 -15.75 3.79
C GLY A 96 -14.92 -14.59 4.00
N LEU A 97 -14.93 -13.60 3.12
CA LEU A 97 -16.12 -12.89 2.71
C LEU A 97 -17.02 -13.94 2.06
N GLY A 98 -17.87 -14.56 2.88
CA GLY A 98 -18.96 -15.38 2.39
C GLY A 98 -19.77 -14.61 1.35
N ARG A 99 -20.47 -15.38 0.52
CA ARG A 99 -21.59 -14.86 -0.25
C ARG A 99 -22.54 -14.06 0.64
#